data_AF-A0A1J4MRE2-F1
#
_entry.id   AF-A0A1J4MRE2-F1
#
_cell.length_a   1.000
_cell.length_b   1.000
_cell.length_c   1.000
_cell.angle_alpha   90.00
_cell.angle_beta   90.00
_cell.angle_gamma   90.00
#
_symmetry.space_group_name_H-M   'P 1'
#
loop_
_entity.id
_entity.type
_entity.pdbx_description
1 polymer ?
#
loop_
_entity_poly.entity_id
_entity_poly.type
_entity_poly.pdbx_seq_one_letter_code
_entity_poly.pdbx_strand_id
1 'polypeptide(L)'
;MDHSFCRLKDLDEIASWIQPRVNKTGKTVVALQFAPDDVKFAPTIEYQIKKRLLGYCGGFDPSQSFSGGVQLEIVVLSDLLSPPCCIDILGIKKCSANILVHFGHSCLQGINQFDIPIMLVFPNETNNLCCAMVLGKLGDLIRSQLNKVNCDVMHNIIISYDLGLHNIFFPDDTQELPEAFASLEKFLELQLSSINISLYLLVAPKTLSCGTNISHVNIFGRKIRSTSFSEESIDKIYDLLRSSNTKEQLNHKIYLFHLYLKSALNGNGFLERFSVTYGSCCSIYPCTLSDDSIHIDKLRENELGRLILKRFNMIESAKLMSSRVGLIITPNMSSNTWKMLKKYKSIRTRRDKYYINTDTIEYLVIAMSGINEVKLGNFPRIQVFCYIGCLEYFFSCVLKEHDIRHPIILTCFEYEIYLGIREWSTVYLDIDEMICNEHCTQFPDTLCKFTTEIVDKPNGSLANSNILEKMDPATKLLYSTLVSKRLENDSFYGLDPSDGIDVIPRILVGHSGIASMYAQELNSL
;
A
#
# COMPACT_ATOMS: atom_id res chain seq x y z
N MET A 1 -8.67 -7.26 -29.38
CA MET A 1 -8.56 -8.60 -28.77
C MET A 1 -8.75 -8.41 -27.29
N ASP A 2 -9.75 -9.07 -26.70
CA ASP A 2 -10.15 -8.82 -25.32
C ASP A 2 -8.98 -9.03 -24.35
N HIS A 3 -8.70 -8.03 -23.53
CA HIS A 3 -7.77 -8.09 -22.39
C HIS A 3 -8.15 -9.18 -21.35
N SER A 4 -9.25 -9.89 -21.55
CA SER A 4 -9.75 -11.00 -20.73
C SER A 4 -8.90 -12.28 -20.80
N PHE A 5 -8.09 -12.46 -21.85
CA PHE A 5 -7.42 -13.74 -22.11
C PHE A 5 -6.08 -13.95 -21.37
N CYS A 6 -5.46 -12.89 -20.84
CA CYS A 6 -4.06 -12.98 -20.35
C CYS A 6 -3.92 -13.63 -18.98
N ARG A 7 -5.00 -13.69 -18.21
CA ARG A 7 -5.03 -14.29 -16.86
C ARG A 7 -5.25 -15.80 -16.85
N LEU A 8 -5.61 -16.38 -18.01
CA LEU A 8 -5.76 -17.83 -18.15
C LEU A 8 -4.40 -18.55 -18.25
N LYS A 9 -3.32 -17.82 -18.61
CA LYS A 9 -1.97 -18.39 -18.74
C LYS A 9 -1.45 -18.96 -17.42
N ASP A 10 -1.77 -18.29 -16.31
CA ASP A 10 -1.30 -18.71 -14.98
C ASP A 10 -2.11 -19.87 -14.40
N LEU A 11 -3.21 -20.32 -15.03
CA LEU A 11 -4.09 -21.33 -14.44
C LEU A 11 -3.43 -22.70 -14.27
N ASP A 12 -2.57 -23.10 -15.21
CA ASP A 12 -1.84 -24.36 -15.12
C ASP A 12 -0.76 -24.29 -14.02
N GLU A 13 -0.11 -23.13 -13.88
CA GLU A 13 0.81 -22.86 -12.77
C GLU A 13 0.09 -22.86 -11.42
N ILE A 14 -1.06 -22.18 -11.31
CA ILE A 14 -1.87 -22.14 -10.10
C ILE A 14 -2.31 -23.56 -9.71
N ALA A 15 -2.83 -24.34 -10.66
CA ALA A 15 -3.26 -25.70 -10.41
C ALA A 15 -2.09 -26.61 -9.99
N SER A 16 -0.95 -26.54 -10.68
CA SER A 16 0.25 -27.32 -10.33
C SER A 16 0.86 -26.90 -8.99
N TRP A 17 0.73 -25.63 -8.60
CA TRP A 17 1.14 -25.15 -7.28
C TRP A 17 0.18 -25.60 -6.16
N ILE A 18 -1.14 -25.62 -6.40
CA ILE A 18 -2.14 -26.09 -5.42
C ILE A 18 -2.05 -27.60 -5.22
N GLN A 19 -1.90 -28.38 -6.31
CA GLN A 19 -1.97 -29.84 -6.29
C GLN A 19 -1.15 -30.54 -5.17
N PRO A 20 0.15 -30.26 -4.97
CA PRO A 20 0.94 -30.91 -3.93
C PRO A 20 0.53 -30.51 -2.49
N ARG A 21 -0.28 -29.44 -2.35
CA ARG A 21 -0.75 -28.90 -1.07
C ARG A 21 -2.14 -29.41 -0.70
N VAL A 22 -2.81 -30.15 -1.58
CA VAL A 22 -4.12 -30.75 -1.30
C VAL A 22 -3.94 -31.90 -0.30
N ASN A 23 -4.66 -31.81 0.82
CA ASN A 23 -4.70 -32.86 1.83
C ASN A 23 -5.36 -34.12 1.27
N LYS A 24 -4.61 -35.22 1.24
CA LYS A 24 -5.08 -36.51 0.70
C LYS A 24 -6.11 -37.23 1.58
N THR A 25 -6.19 -36.88 2.87
CA THR A 25 -7.03 -37.58 3.85
C THR A 25 -8.03 -36.65 4.54
N GLY A 26 -8.10 -35.39 4.13
CA GLY A 26 -8.93 -34.39 4.77
C GLY A 26 -9.42 -33.29 3.82
N LYS A 27 -10.03 -32.26 4.42
CA LYS A 27 -10.55 -31.11 3.70
C LYS A 27 -9.44 -30.11 3.38
N THR A 28 -9.43 -29.63 2.15
CA THR A 28 -8.60 -28.52 1.67
C THR A 28 -9.54 -27.44 1.14
N VAL A 29 -9.47 -26.25 1.73
CA VAL A 29 -10.19 -25.06 1.27
C VAL A 29 -9.20 -24.10 0.61
N VAL A 30 -9.41 -23.79 -0.66
CA VAL A 30 -8.64 -22.80 -1.43
C VAL A 30 -9.46 -21.52 -1.53
N ALA A 31 -9.00 -20.44 -0.91
CA ALA A 31 -9.60 -19.12 -1.05
C ALA A 31 -9.01 -18.39 -2.27
N LEU A 32 -9.88 -17.86 -3.12
CA LEU A 32 -9.53 -16.97 -4.23
C LEU A 32 -9.94 -15.55 -3.88
N GLN A 33 -8.97 -14.63 -3.83
CA GLN A 33 -9.22 -13.22 -3.60
C GLN A 33 -8.88 -12.43 -4.86
N PHE A 34 -9.74 -11.50 -5.26
CA PHE A 34 -9.57 -10.73 -6.48
C PHE A 34 -9.49 -9.22 -6.20
N ALA A 35 -8.63 -8.53 -6.93
CA ALA A 35 -8.69 -7.08 -7.05
C ALA A 35 -10.01 -6.64 -7.74
N PRO A 36 -10.45 -5.38 -7.55
CA PRO A 36 -11.69 -4.86 -8.12
C PRO A 36 -11.79 -5.04 -9.65
N ASP A 37 -10.69 -4.87 -10.38
CA ASP A 37 -10.67 -5.01 -11.83
C ASP A 37 -10.84 -6.46 -12.31
N ASP A 38 -10.63 -7.42 -11.40
CA ASP A 38 -10.43 -8.84 -11.70
C ASP A 38 -11.56 -9.73 -11.21
N VAL A 39 -12.38 -9.23 -10.29
CA VAL A 39 -13.49 -9.97 -9.70
C VAL A 39 -14.48 -10.47 -10.75
N LYS A 40 -14.62 -9.75 -11.88
CA LYS A 40 -15.46 -10.16 -13.02
C LYS A 40 -15.05 -11.51 -13.62
N PHE A 41 -13.79 -11.92 -13.44
CA PHE A 41 -13.28 -13.19 -13.94
C PHE A 41 -13.38 -14.33 -12.91
N ALA A 42 -13.80 -14.03 -11.68
CA ALA A 42 -13.79 -15.00 -10.58
C ALA A 42 -14.56 -16.30 -10.88
N PRO A 43 -15.79 -16.29 -11.43
CA PRO A 43 -16.52 -17.53 -11.75
C PRO A 43 -15.79 -18.39 -12.78
N THR A 44 -15.25 -17.76 -13.83
CA THR A 44 -14.51 -18.47 -14.89
C THR A 44 -13.21 -19.06 -14.35
N ILE A 45 -12.46 -18.30 -13.55
CA ILE A 45 -11.20 -18.75 -12.96
C ILE A 45 -11.45 -19.89 -11.97
N GLU A 46 -12.43 -19.77 -11.07
CA GLU A 46 -12.83 -20.83 -10.14
C GLU A 46 -13.15 -22.13 -10.88
N TYR A 47 -14.02 -22.06 -11.88
CA TYR A 47 -14.40 -23.22 -12.70
C TYR A 47 -13.18 -23.87 -13.37
N GLN A 48 -12.29 -23.06 -13.95
CA GLN A 48 -11.13 -23.54 -14.70
C GLN A 48 -10.05 -24.15 -13.80
N ILE A 49 -9.80 -23.57 -12.61
CA ILE A 49 -8.90 -24.14 -11.60
C ILE A 49 -9.48 -25.46 -11.11
N LYS A 50 -10.78 -25.48 -10.77
CA LYS A 50 -11.47 -26.68 -10.34
C LYS A 50 -11.32 -27.79 -11.37
N LYS A 51 -11.68 -27.53 -12.62
CA LYS A 51 -11.57 -28.50 -13.73
C LYS A 51 -10.17 -29.10 -13.85
N ARG A 52 -9.12 -28.27 -13.76
CA ARG A 52 -7.72 -28.73 -13.81
C ARG A 52 -7.39 -29.63 -12.64
N LEU A 53 -7.69 -29.20 -11.41
CA LEU A 53 -7.43 -29.98 -10.20
C LEU A 53 -8.17 -31.33 -10.20
N LEU A 54 -9.42 -31.40 -10.70
CA LEU A 54 -10.16 -32.66 -10.84
C LEU A 54 -9.52 -33.61 -11.87
N GLY A 55 -8.94 -33.06 -12.94
CA GLY A 55 -8.17 -33.84 -13.93
C GLY A 55 -6.91 -34.47 -13.34
N TYR A 56 -6.24 -33.78 -12.41
CA TYR A 56 -5.03 -34.25 -11.73
C TYR A 56 -5.29 -35.23 -10.57
N CYS A 57 -6.45 -35.13 -9.92
CA CYS A 57 -6.81 -35.99 -8.78
C CYS A 57 -7.45 -37.34 -9.19
N GLY A 58 -7.46 -37.69 -10.47
CA GLY A 58 -7.93 -39.00 -10.95
C GLY A 58 -9.45 -39.15 -11.01
N GLY A 59 -10.14 -38.22 -11.70
CA GLY A 59 -11.56 -38.38 -12.02
C GLY A 59 -12.47 -38.22 -10.80
N PHE A 60 -12.55 -37.01 -10.29
CA PHE A 60 -13.47 -36.63 -9.22
C PHE A 60 -14.91 -36.53 -9.76
N ASP A 61 -15.82 -37.35 -9.24
CA ASP A 61 -17.25 -37.24 -9.51
C ASP A 61 -17.89 -36.30 -8.46
N PRO A 62 -18.35 -35.09 -8.83
CA PRO A 62 -18.93 -34.13 -7.89
C PRO A 62 -20.27 -34.56 -7.28
N SER A 63 -20.83 -35.70 -7.72
CA SER A 63 -22.14 -36.18 -7.29
C SER A 63 -22.12 -37.25 -6.19
N GLN A 64 -20.95 -37.79 -5.81
CA GLN A 64 -20.86 -38.86 -4.81
C GLN A 64 -20.28 -38.38 -3.48
N SER A 65 -21.16 -38.23 -2.50
CA SER A 65 -20.80 -38.04 -1.09
C SER A 65 -20.38 -39.39 -0.51
N PHE A 66 -19.09 -39.63 -0.24
CA PHE A 66 -18.69 -40.78 0.57
C PHE A 66 -17.57 -40.48 1.57
N SER A 67 -17.77 -41.10 2.73
CA SER A 67 -16.95 -41.12 3.93
C SER A 67 -15.51 -41.57 3.67
N GLY A 68 -14.58 -40.62 3.68
CA GLY A 68 -13.12 -40.87 3.71
C GLY A 68 -12.29 -40.34 2.54
N GLY A 69 -12.87 -39.57 1.61
CA GLY A 69 -12.17 -39.03 0.42
C GLY A 69 -11.52 -37.65 0.60
N VAL A 70 -10.68 -37.27 -0.38
CA VAL A 70 -10.14 -35.91 -0.55
C VAL A 70 -11.29 -34.93 -0.72
N GLN A 71 -11.43 -33.95 0.16
CA GLN A 71 -12.45 -32.92 0.03
C GLN A 71 -11.78 -31.59 -0.38
N LEU A 72 -11.88 -31.24 -1.67
CA LEU A 72 -11.38 -29.97 -2.19
C LEU A 72 -12.54 -28.99 -2.37
N GLU A 73 -12.45 -27.84 -1.70
CA GLU A 73 -13.40 -26.75 -1.84
C GLU A 73 -12.65 -25.50 -2.33
N ILE A 74 -13.18 -24.84 -3.35
CA ILE A 74 -12.66 -23.55 -3.84
C ILE A 74 -13.70 -22.50 -3.50
N VAL A 75 -13.28 -21.46 -2.79
CA VAL A 75 -14.14 -20.39 -2.30
C VAL A 75 -13.65 -19.07 -2.88
N VAL A 76 -14.54 -18.32 -3.52
CA VAL A 76 -14.26 -16.94 -3.92
C VAL A 76 -14.59 -16.02 -2.74
N LEU A 77 -13.62 -15.23 -2.28
CA LEU A 77 -13.87 -14.20 -1.27
C LEU A 77 -14.65 -13.05 -1.91
N SER A 78 -15.83 -12.77 -1.37
CA SER A 78 -16.78 -11.80 -1.93
C SER A 78 -16.41 -10.34 -1.67
N ASP A 79 -15.63 -10.10 -0.62
CA ASP A 79 -15.39 -8.74 -0.14
C ASP A 79 -14.29 -8.07 -0.95
N LEU A 80 -14.66 -7.01 -1.67
CA LEU A 80 -13.71 -6.10 -2.28
C LEU A 80 -13.15 -5.19 -1.18
N LEU A 81 -11.93 -5.47 -0.75
CA LEU A 81 -11.26 -4.64 0.24
C LEU A 81 -10.92 -3.25 -0.33
N SER A 82 -10.98 -2.25 0.54
CA SER A 82 -10.47 -0.90 0.29
C SER A 82 -9.52 -0.55 1.44
N PRO A 83 -8.20 -0.64 1.24
CA PRO A 83 -7.46 -0.86 -0.03
C PRO A 83 -7.68 -2.24 -0.69
N PRO A 84 -7.65 -2.31 -2.04
CA PRO A 84 -7.64 -3.58 -2.77
C PRO A 84 -6.35 -4.37 -2.58
N CYS A 85 -5.26 -3.73 -2.13
CA CYS A 85 -3.96 -4.37 -1.93
C CYS A 85 -3.87 -5.22 -0.66
N CYS A 86 -4.85 -5.17 0.22
CA CYS A 86 -4.83 -5.95 1.47
C CYS A 86 -5.33 -7.38 1.23
N ILE A 87 -4.81 -8.32 2.01
CA ILE A 87 -5.33 -9.69 2.08
C ILE A 87 -6.54 -9.72 3.02
N ASP A 88 -7.60 -10.41 2.64
CA ASP A 88 -8.81 -10.54 3.47
C ASP A 88 -8.66 -11.60 4.58
N ILE A 89 -8.01 -11.14 5.64
CA ILE A 89 -7.76 -11.86 6.90
C ILE A 89 -9.05 -12.46 7.46
N LEU A 90 -10.15 -11.71 7.45
CA LEU A 90 -11.41 -12.15 8.05
C LEU A 90 -12.12 -13.17 7.16
N GLY A 91 -12.18 -12.93 5.86
CA GLY A 91 -12.74 -13.87 4.88
C GLY A 91 -12.02 -15.22 4.90
N ILE A 92 -10.69 -15.20 4.95
CA ILE A 92 -9.83 -16.39 5.07
C ILE A 92 -10.17 -17.19 6.34
N LYS A 93 -10.27 -16.54 7.51
CA LYS A 93 -10.65 -17.23 8.77
C LYS A 93 -12.05 -17.80 8.68
N LYS A 94 -13.01 -17.04 8.15
CA LYS A 94 -14.43 -17.40 8.10
C LYS A 94 -14.66 -18.65 7.24
N CYS A 95 -13.96 -18.78 6.11
CA CYS A 95 -14.03 -19.98 5.28
C CYS A 95 -13.07 -21.10 5.71
N SER A 96 -12.27 -20.91 6.77
CA SER A 96 -11.24 -21.86 7.21
C SER A 96 -10.29 -22.26 6.07
N ALA A 97 -9.87 -21.28 5.26
CA ALA A 97 -8.99 -21.54 4.12
C ALA A 97 -7.64 -22.12 4.55
N ASN A 98 -7.16 -23.10 3.79
CA ASN A 98 -5.83 -23.69 3.94
C ASN A 98 -4.83 -23.10 2.95
N ILE A 99 -5.31 -22.49 1.87
CA ILE A 99 -4.51 -21.92 0.78
C ILE A 99 -5.17 -20.61 0.34
N LEU A 100 -4.36 -19.60 0.05
CA LEU A 100 -4.83 -18.35 -0.57
C LEU A 100 -4.19 -18.17 -1.94
N VAL A 101 -5.02 -17.88 -2.94
CA VAL A 101 -4.59 -17.34 -4.23
C VAL A 101 -5.13 -15.92 -4.34
N HIS A 102 -4.24 -14.94 -4.38
CA HIS A 102 -4.58 -13.52 -4.42
C HIS A 102 -4.24 -12.94 -5.80
N PHE A 103 -5.24 -12.50 -6.54
CA PHE A 103 -5.12 -11.89 -7.86
C PHE A 103 -5.02 -10.38 -7.74
N GLY A 104 -3.94 -9.82 -8.29
CA GLY A 104 -3.66 -8.39 -8.31
C GLY A 104 -2.47 -7.99 -7.43
N HIS A 105 -2.41 -6.70 -7.13
CA HIS A 105 -1.35 -6.14 -6.28
C HIS A 105 -1.62 -6.45 -4.81
N SER A 106 -0.59 -6.86 -4.07
CA SER A 106 -0.66 -7.04 -2.62
C SER A 106 0.36 -6.16 -1.90
N CYS A 107 -0.07 -5.50 -0.84
CA CYS A 107 0.82 -4.80 0.08
C CYS A 107 1.59 -5.73 1.02
N LEU A 108 1.21 -7.02 1.05
CA LEU A 108 1.79 -8.04 1.92
C LEU A 108 1.77 -7.71 3.42
N GLN A 109 1.10 -6.63 3.81
CA GLN A 109 0.96 -6.28 5.21
C GLN A 109 0.03 -7.26 5.90
N GLY A 110 0.46 -7.75 7.06
CA GLY A 110 -0.33 -8.66 7.87
C GLY A 110 -0.29 -10.12 7.42
N ILE A 111 0.55 -10.51 6.44
CA ILE A 111 0.66 -11.93 6.05
C ILE A 111 1.12 -12.84 7.20
N ASN A 112 1.92 -12.31 8.14
CA ASN A 112 2.39 -13.04 9.32
C ASN A 112 1.26 -13.37 10.32
N GLN A 113 0.01 -12.96 10.05
CA GLN A 113 -1.14 -13.29 10.89
C GLN A 113 -1.77 -14.65 10.55
N PHE A 114 -1.29 -15.30 9.49
CA PHE A 114 -1.79 -16.58 9.01
C PHE A 114 -0.66 -17.52 8.65
N ASP A 115 -0.83 -18.77 9.08
CA ASP A 115 0.04 -19.87 8.70
C ASP A 115 -0.59 -20.67 7.55
N ILE A 116 -0.78 -19.99 6.42
CA ILE A 116 -1.23 -20.63 5.17
C ILE A 116 -0.32 -20.25 4.00
N PRO A 117 -0.07 -21.16 3.04
CA PRO A 117 0.59 -20.83 1.79
C PRO A 117 -0.23 -19.82 0.98
N ILE A 118 0.45 -18.82 0.43
CA ILE A 118 -0.12 -17.75 -0.39
C ILE A 118 0.55 -17.75 -1.76
N MET A 119 -0.25 -17.70 -2.83
CA MET A 119 0.21 -17.41 -4.18
C MET A 119 -0.35 -16.06 -4.62
N LEU A 120 0.54 -15.17 -5.06
CA LEU A 120 0.17 -13.91 -5.68
C LEU A 120 0.16 -14.11 -7.20
N VAL A 121 -0.93 -13.68 -7.83
CA VAL A 121 -1.09 -13.72 -9.29
C VAL A 121 -1.08 -12.28 -9.77
N PHE A 122 0.01 -11.88 -10.41
CA PHE A 122 0.22 -10.49 -10.82
C PHE A 122 -0.53 -10.17 -12.12
N PRO A 123 -0.91 -8.90 -12.33
CA PRO A 123 -1.47 -8.46 -13.61
C PRO A 123 -0.51 -8.76 -14.75
N ASN A 124 -1.03 -9.32 -15.83
CA ASN A 124 -0.27 -9.54 -17.06
C ASN A 124 -0.67 -8.48 -18.08
N GLU A 125 0.10 -7.38 -18.17
CA GLU A 125 -0.05 -6.44 -19.26
C GLU A 125 0.70 -6.97 -20.49
N THR A 126 -0.04 -7.33 -21.54
CA THR A 126 0.57 -7.82 -22.78
C THR A 126 1.30 -6.70 -23.49
N ASN A 127 2.62 -6.68 -23.31
CA ASN A 127 3.51 -5.83 -24.07
C ASN A 127 4.48 -6.73 -24.84
N ASN A 128 4.81 -6.37 -26.09
CA ASN A 128 5.77 -7.12 -26.93
C ASN A 128 7.23 -6.84 -26.53
N LEU A 129 7.48 -6.42 -25.28
CA LEU A 129 8.79 -6.02 -24.77
C LEU A 129 9.44 -7.20 -24.04
N CYS A 130 10.70 -7.48 -24.38
CA CYS A 130 11.50 -8.48 -23.66
C CYS A 130 12.43 -7.84 -22.62
N CYS A 131 12.91 -8.66 -21.68
CA CYS A 131 13.76 -8.21 -20.58
C CYS A 131 15.04 -7.54 -21.08
N ALA A 132 15.70 -8.16 -22.07
CA ALA A 132 16.96 -7.68 -22.63
C ALA A 132 16.84 -6.28 -23.24
N MET A 133 15.76 -6.02 -23.99
CA MET A 133 15.52 -4.70 -24.58
C MET A 133 15.29 -3.63 -23.51
N VAL A 134 14.49 -3.94 -22.48
CA VAL A 134 14.21 -3.01 -21.38
C VAL A 134 15.48 -2.68 -20.60
N LEU A 135 16.27 -3.69 -20.23
CA LEU A 135 17.51 -3.49 -19.49
C LEU A 135 18.58 -2.78 -20.31
N GLY A 136 18.68 -3.05 -21.62
CA GLY A 136 19.58 -2.32 -22.51
C GLY A 136 19.28 -0.82 -22.54
N LYS A 137 18.00 -0.45 -22.76
CA LYS A 137 17.56 0.96 -22.74
C LYS A 137 17.75 1.60 -21.36
N LEU A 138 17.53 0.84 -20.28
CA LEU A 138 17.76 1.31 -18.93
C LEU A 138 19.25 1.57 -18.68
N GLY A 139 20.14 0.73 -19.22
CA GLY A 139 21.59 0.92 -19.13
C GLY A 139 22.04 2.26 -19.71
N ASP A 140 21.53 2.63 -20.88
CA ASP A 140 21.81 3.95 -21.48
C ASP A 140 21.36 5.11 -20.59
N LEU A 141 20.21 4.96 -19.93
CA LEU A 141 19.66 5.95 -19.02
C LEU A 141 20.48 6.06 -17.72
N ILE A 142 20.86 4.92 -17.14
CA ILE A 142 21.74 4.84 -15.96
C ILE A 142 23.06 5.53 -16.27
N ARG A 143 23.70 5.19 -17.40
CA ARG A 143 24.94 5.83 -17.87
C ARG A 143 24.79 7.34 -17.96
N SER A 144 23.70 7.82 -18.55
CA SER A 144 23.43 9.26 -18.67
C SER A 144 23.31 9.97 -17.32
N GLN A 145 22.73 9.34 -16.29
CA GLN A 145 22.67 9.92 -14.95
C GLN A 145 23.99 9.86 -14.21
N LEU A 146 24.71 8.73 -14.28
CA LEU A 146 25.94 8.53 -13.54
C LEU A 146 27.14 9.31 -14.12
N ASN A 147 27.19 9.55 -15.44
CA ASN A 147 28.22 10.41 -16.05
C ASN A 147 28.25 11.84 -15.50
N LYS A 148 27.17 12.31 -14.86
CA LYS A 148 27.09 13.62 -14.22
C LYS A 148 27.74 13.64 -12.83
N VAL A 149 28.13 12.48 -12.30
CA VAL A 149 28.55 12.30 -10.92
C VAL A 149 30.00 11.83 -10.91
N ASN A 150 30.92 12.68 -10.46
CA ASN A 150 32.33 12.35 -10.41
C ASN A 150 32.73 12.11 -8.94
N CYS A 151 32.76 10.84 -8.51
CA CYS A 151 33.19 10.50 -7.15
C CYS A 151 33.74 9.08 -7.06
N ASP A 152 34.85 8.94 -6.34
CA ASP A 152 35.51 7.67 -6.00
C ASP A 152 34.77 6.98 -4.83
N VAL A 153 33.51 6.61 -5.08
CA VAL A 153 32.61 5.96 -4.11
C VAL A 153 31.94 4.75 -4.78
N MET A 154 31.36 3.87 -3.99
CA MET A 154 30.58 2.74 -4.50
C MET A 154 29.17 3.20 -4.90
N HIS A 155 28.75 2.94 -6.13
CA HIS A 155 27.42 3.24 -6.66
C HIS A 155 26.54 2.00 -6.66
N ASN A 156 25.57 1.95 -5.76
CA ASN A 156 24.61 0.86 -5.64
C ASN A 156 23.34 1.21 -6.43
N ILE A 157 23.04 0.45 -7.48
CA ILE A 157 21.92 0.67 -8.38
C ILE A 157 20.85 -0.37 -8.11
N ILE A 158 19.70 0.06 -7.63
CA ILE A 158 18.53 -0.76 -7.38
C ILE A 158 17.54 -0.56 -8.53
N ILE A 159 17.20 -1.65 -9.22
CA ILE A 159 16.17 -1.69 -10.25
C ILE A 159 14.90 -2.23 -9.60
N SER A 160 13.78 -1.56 -9.83
CA SER A 160 12.45 -1.97 -9.38
C SER A 160 11.46 -1.77 -10.51
N TYR A 161 10.32 -2.46 -10.47
CA TYR A 161 9.29 -2.34 -11.50
C TYR A 161 7.88 -2.49 -10.92
N ASP A 162 6.88 -1.96 -11.60
CA ASP A 162 5.47 -2.19 -11.27
C ASP A 162 5.02 -3.60 -11.63
N LEU A 163 4.12 -4.18 -10.84
CA LEU A 163 3.75 -5.60 -10.98
C LEU A 163 3.20 -5.97 -12.36
N GLY A 164 2.59 -5.02 -13.08
CA GLY A 164 2.16 -5.24 -14.47
C GLY A 164 3.31 -5.57 -15.44
N LEU A 165 4.55 -5.21 -15.08
CA LEU A 165 5.76 -5.52 -15.83
C LEU A 165 6.43 -6.83 -15.39
N HIS A 166 5.87 -7.55 -14.41
CA HIS A 166 6.55 -8.72 -13.81
C HIS A 166 6.93 -9.77 -14.86
N ASN A 167 6.04 -10.03 -15.83
CA ASN A 167 6.28 -11.04 -16.86
C ASN A 167 7.35 -10.66 -17.88
N ILE A 168 7.69 -9.36 -17.99
CA ILE A 168 8.85 -8.94 -18.78
C ILE A 168 10.14 -9.36 -18.09
N PHE A 169 10.22 -9.21 -16.77
CA PHE A 169 11.41 -9.58 -15.99
C PHE A 169 11.45 -11.06 -15.63
N PHE A 170 10.31 -11.76 -15.61
CA PHE A 170 10.22 -13.18 -15.31
C PHE A 170 9.37 -13.86 -16.39
N PRO A 171 9.89 -13.96 -17.63
CA PRO A 171 9.23 -14.70 -18.70
C PRO A 171 9.28 -16.20 -18.41
N ASP A 172 8.56 -17.00 -19.20
CA ASP A 172 8.58 -18.47 -19.11
C ASP A 172 10.02 -19.03 -19.27
N ASP A 173 10.90 -18.31 -19.97
CA ASP A 173 12.33 -18.60 -20.05
C ASP A 173 13.09 -18.06 -18.82
N THR A 174 13.42 -18.96 -17.91
CA THR A 174 14.14 -18.63 -16.67
C THR A 174 15.59 -18.15 -16.87
N GLN A 175 16.18 -18.30 -18.07
CA GLN A 175 17.56 -17.88 -18.35
C GLN A 175 17.66 -16.43 -18.87
N GLU A 176 16.59 -15.88 -19.43
CA GLU A 176 16.61 -14.55 -20.06
C GLU A 176 17.03 -13.44 -19.07
N LEU A 177 16.44 -13.46 -17.86
CA LEU A 177 16.71 -12.43 -16.86
C LEU A 177 18.19 -12.44 -16.39
N PRO A 178 18.79 -13.56 -15.95
CA PRO A 178 20.22 -13.62 -15.62
C PRO A 178 21.13 -13.13 -16.74
N GLU A 179 20.89 -13.56 -17.99
CA GLU A 179 21.71 -13.17 -19.14
C GLU A 179 21.60 -11.68 -19.46
N ALA A 180 20.38 -11.15 -19.42
CA ALA A 180 20.11 -9.73 -19.65
C ALA A 180 20.74 -8.85 -18.55
N PHE A 181 20.67 -9.29 -17.28
CA PHE A 181 21.31 -8.61 -16.16
C PHE A 181 22.84 -8.64 -16.24
N ALA A 182 23.44 -9.79 -16.58
CA ALA A 182 24.88 -9.90 -16.79
C ALA A 182 25.35 -9.01 -17.96
N SER A 183 24.54 -8.91 -19.02
CA SER A 183 24.81 -8.03 -20.15
C SER A 183 24.77 -6.55 -19.74
N LEU A 184 23.80 -6.17 -18.90
CA LEU A 184 23.70 -4.81 -18.35
C LEU A 184 24.88 -4.48 -17.44
N GLU A 185 25.26 -5.38 -16.53
CA GLU A 185 26.41 -5.20 -15.64
C GLU A 185 27.69 -4.97 -16.44
N LYS A 186 27.98 -5.84 -17.42
CA LYS A 186 29.12 -5.69 -18.32
C LYS A 186 29.08 -4.40 -19.14
N PHE A 187 27.90 -4.00 -19.62
CA PHE A 187 27.73 -2.73 -20.33
C PHE A 187 28.08 -1.53 -19.44
N LEU A 188 27.59 -1.51 -18.20
CA LEU A 188 27.87 -0.43 -17.26
C LEU A 188 29.36 -0.39 -16.87
N GLU A 189 29.99 -1.53 -16.61
CA GLU A 189 31.43 -1.62 -16.33
C GLU A 189 32.29 -1.07 -17.48
N LEU A 190 31.93 -1.37 -18.74
CA LEU A 190 32.64 -0.87 -19.91
C LEU A 190 32.44 0.63 -20.13
N GLN A 191 31.23 1.14 -19.90
CA GLN A 191 30.89 2.54 -20.16
C GLN A 191 31.27 3.46 -19.01
N LEU A 192 31.40 2.94 -17.79
CA LEU A 192 31.67 3.66 -16.55
C LEU A 192 32.90 3.06 -15.85
N SER A 193 33.98 2.83 -16.59
CA SER A 193 35.18 2.10 -16.13
C SER A 193 35.89 2.71 -14.93
N SER A 194 35.61 3.98 -14.60
CA SER A 194 36.15 4.69 -13.44
C SER A 194 35.23 4.70 -12.22
N ILE A 195 34.06 4.05 -12.30
CA ILE A 195 33.03 4.04 -11.25
C ILE A 195 32.82 2.61 -10.78
N ASN A 196 32.90 2.40 -9.47
CA ASN A 196 32.56 1.11 -8.89
C ASN A 196 31.04 0.98 -8.76
N ILE A 197 30.46 -0.03 -9.41
CA ILE A 197 29.00 -0.20 -9.51
C ILE A 197 28.60 -1.56 -8.93
N SER A 198 27.46 -1.60 -8.23
CA SER A 198 26.80 -2.84 -7.82
C SER A 198 25.33 -2.78 -8.22
N LEU A 199 24.83 -3.85 -8.83
CA LEU A 199 23.49 -3.91 -9.41
C LEU A 199 22.58 -4.82 -8.58
N TYR A 200 21.37 -4.32 -8.29
CA TYR A 200 20.37 -5.02 -7.50
C TYR A 200 19.01 -4.95 -8.19
N LEU A 201 18.20 -5.99 -8.03
CA LEU A 201 16.82 -6.07 -8.49
C LEU A 201 15.87 -6.31 -7.32
N LEU A 202 14.85 -5.46 -7.19
CA LEU A 202 13.74 -5.65 -6.28
C LEU A 202 12.66 -6.53 -6.94
N VAL A 203 12.42 -7.70 -6.37
CA VAL A 203 11.51 -8.72 -6.90
C VAL A 203 10.35 -8.94 -5.94
N ALA A 204 9.13 -8.87 -6.46
CA ALA A 204 7.94 -9.27 -5.71
C ALA A 204 7.87 -10.81 -5.60
N PRO A 205 7.64 -11.38 -4.40
CA PRO A 205 7.52 -12.82 -4.23
C PRO A 205 6.20 -13.31 -4.84
N LYS A 206 6.28 -14.27 -5.77
CA LYS A 206 5.10 -14.91 -6.36
C LYS A 206 4.40 -15.87 -5.39
N THR A 207 5.17 -16.53 -4.52
CA THR A 207 4.65 -17.49 -3.54
C THR A 207 5.28 -17.26 -2.17
N LEU A 208 4.48 -17.45 -1.13
CA LEU A 208 4.89 -17.36 0.27
C LEU A 208 4.49 -18.67 0.97
N SER A 209 5.45 -19.30 1.65
CA SER A 209 5.23 -20.50 2.46
C SER A 209 4.67 -20.13 3.85
N CYS A 210 4.13 -21.13 4.54
CA CYS A 210 3.77 -21.01 5.96
C CYS A 210 4.98 -20.50 6.78
N GLY A 211 4.76 -19.57 7.72
CA GLY A 211 5.81 -19.04 8.58
C GLY A 211 6.92 -18.24 7.86
N THR A 212 6.71 -17.79 6.62
CA THR A 212 7.71 -16.98 5.91
C THR A 212 7.98 -15.69 6.67
N ASN A 213 9.11 -15.61 7.35
CA ASN A 213 9.55 -14.37 7.96
C ASN A 213 10.06 -13.45 6.85
N ILE A 214 9.37 -12.34 6.62
CA ILE A 214 9.71 -11.34 5.59
C ILE A 214 10.91 -10.48 6.06
N SER A 215 11.83 -10.98 6.86
CA SER A 215 12.90 -10.17 7.45
C SER A 215 14.13 -10.00 6.55
N HIS A 216 14.94 -9.00 6.94
CA HIS A 216 16.27 -8.57 6.47
C HIS A 216 16.43 -8.14 5.00
N VAL A 217 15.82 -8.78 4.02
CA VAL A 217 16.06 -8.47 2.60
C VAL A 217 14.80 -7.94 1.90
N ASN A 218 13.74 -7.72 2.66
CA ASN A 218 12.45 -7.31 2.11
C ASN A 218 12.19 -5.83 2.33
N ILE A 219 12.11 -5.10 1.22
CA ILE A 219 11.69 -3.71 1.20
C ILE A 219 10.23 -3.67 0.75
N PHE A 220 9.33 -3.31 1.66
CA PHE A 220 7.88 -3.27 1.44
C PHE A 220 7.33 -4.56 0.80
N GLY A 221 7.81 -5.72 1.28
CA GLY A 221 7.38 -7.03 0.78
C GLY A 221 8.05 -7.47 -0.53
N ARG A 222 9.07 -6.76 -1.03
CA ARG A 222 9.88 -7.16 -2.19
C ARG A 222 11.29 -7.57 -1.78
N LYS A 223 11.78 -8.69 -2.28
CA LYS A 223 13.14 -9.21 -2.04
C LYS A 223 14.17 -8.49 -2.91
N ILE A 224 15.28 -8.07 -2.33
CA ILE A 224 16.46 -7.63 -3.10
C ILE A 224 17.22 -8.86 -3.61
N ARG A 225 17.65 -8.83 -4.88
CA ARG A 225 18.57 -9.80 -5.48
C ARG A 225 19.76 -9.07 -6.10
N SER A 226 20.98 -9.56 -5.93
CA SER A 226 22.19 -9.09 -6.66
C SER A 226 22.48 -9.99 -7.86
N THR A 227 23.19 -9.47 -8.86
CA THR A 227 23.74 -10.26 -9.98
C THR A 227 25.08 -10.91 -9.63
N SER A 228 25.85 -10.24 -8.79
CA SER A 228 27.21 -10.60 -8.40
C SER A 228 27.32 -10.65 -6.85
N PHE A 229 27.55 -11.87 -6.32
CA PHE A 229 27.98 -12.20 -4.94
C PHE A 229 26.98 -12.15 -3.76
N SER A 230 27.43 -12.80 -2.67
CA SER A 230 26.79 -13.40 -1.47
C SER A 230 25.68 -12.63 -0.74
N GLU A 231 24.86 -13.36 0.04
CA GLU A 231 23.82 -12.80 0.93
C GLU A 231 24.33 -11.64 1.81
N GLU A 232 25.59 -11.70 2.27
CA GLU A 232 26.24 -10.64 3.05
C GLU A 232 26.23 -9.26 2.35
N SER A 233 26.36 -9.23 1.01
CA SER A 233 26.35 -7.98 0.25
C SER A 233 24.94 -7.36 0.18
N ILE A 234 23.91 -8.19 0.28
CA ILE A 234 22.51 -7.75 0.25
C ILE A 234 22.11 -7.17 1.61
N ASP A 235 22.49 -7.84 2.70
CA ASP A 235 22.29 -7.35 4.06
C ASP A 235 22.93 -5.97 4.25
N LYS A 236 24.14 -5.77 3.71
CA LYS A 236 24.81 -4.48 3.72
C LYS A 236 24.01 -3.36 3.04
N ILE A 237 23.37 -3.63 1.88
CA ILE A 237 22.54 -2.61 1.21
C ILE A 237 21.28 -2.30 2.02
N TYR A 238 20.64 -3.32 2.58
CA TYR A 238 19.48 -3.12 3.42
C TYR A 238 19.80 -2.30 4.66
N ASP A 239 20.93 -2.59 5.30
CA ASP A 239 21.42 -1.83 6.46
C ASP A 239 21.81 -0.41 6.08
N LEU A 240 22.40 -0.18 4.90
CA LEU A 240 22.68 1.17 4.38
C LEU A 240 21.39 1.98 4.08
N LEU A 241 20.32 1.31 3.66
CA LEU A 241 19.02 1.95 3.48
C LEU A 241 18.37 2.30 4.83
N ARG A 242 18.55 1.49 5.86
CA ARG A 242 17.98 1.72 7.20
C ARG A 242 18.80 2.64 8.10
N SER A 243 20.12 2.68 7.94
CA SER A 243 20.99 3.50 8.78
C SER A 243 20.99 4.96 8.33
N SER A 244 20.49 5.84 9.18
CA SER A 244 20.66 7.29 9.01
C SER A 244 22.00 7.72 9.61
N ASN A 245 22.95 8.16 8.78
CA ASN A 245 24.22 8.80 9.17
C ASN A 245 25.32 7.90 9.76
N THR A 246 25.78 6.89 9.02
CA THR A 246 27.08 6.26 9.30
C THR A 246 28.19 6.86 8.43
N LYS A 247 29.43 6.88 8.91
CA LYS A 247 30.60 7.27 8.08
C LYS A 247 30.72 6.42 6.81
N GLU A 248 30.19 5.19 6.83
CA GLU A 248 30.14 4.29 5.68
C GLU A 248 29.22 4.80 4.57
N GLN A 249 28.16 5.54 4.90
CA GLN A 249 27.24 6.13 3.92
C GLN A 249 27.91 7.19 3.03
N LEU A 250 29.02 7.82 3.48
CA LEU A 250 29.79 8.75 2.66
C LEU A 250 30.50 8.06 1.49
N ASN A 251 30.80 6.76 1.62
CA ASN A 251 31.48 5.96 0.60
C ASN A 251 30.51 5.19 -0.30
N HIS A 252 29.20 5.32 -0.08
CA HIS A 252 28.18 4.60 -0.83
C HIS A 252 27.09 5.57 -1.32
N LYS A 253 26.78 5.53 -2.62
CA LYS A 253 25.62 6.22 -3.18
C LYS A 253 24.60 5.21 -3.66
N ILE A 254 23.33 5.40 -3.30
CA ILE A 254 22.25 4.48 -3.65
C ILE A 254 21.30 5.17 -4.63
N TYR A 255 20.95 4.47 -5.70
CA TYR A 255 20.04 4.92 -6.73
C TYR A 255 18.92 3.90 -6.92
N LEU A 256 17.66 4.35 -6.95
CA LEU A 256 16.51 3.52 -7.30
C LEU A 256 16.00 3.92 -8.69
N PHE A 257 16.04 3.01 -9.65
CA PHE A 257 15.34 3.15 -10.93
C PHE A 257 14.08 2.30 -10.90
N HIS A 258 12.91 2.94 -10.87
CA HIS A 258 11.62 2.24 -10.79
C HIS A 258 10.85 2.34 -12.10
N LEU A 259 10.61 1.21 -12.75
CA LEU A 259 9.96 1.11 -14.05
C LEU A 259 8.46 0.92 -13.93
N TYR A 260 7.68 1.67 -14.69
CA TYR A 260 6.23 1.51 -14.75
C TYR A 260 5.66 1.97 -16.10
N LEU A 261 4.44 1.53 -16.43
CA LEU A 261 3.74 1.94 -17.63
C LEU A 261 2.96 3.23 -17.38
N LYS A 262 2.99 4.16 -18.34
CA LYS A 262 2.28 5.43 -18.21
C LYS A 262 0.75 5.26 -18.21
N SER A 263 0.25 4.20 -18.83
CA SER A 263 -1.16 3.79 -18.82
C SER A 263 -1.63 3.27 -17.45
N ALA A 264 -0.70 2.79 -16.62
CA ALA A 264 -0.98 2.32 -15.26
C ALA A 264 -1.10 3.51 -14.31
N LEU A 265 -2.12 4.36 -14.52
CA LEU A 265 -2.43 5.52 -13.69
C LEU A 265 -2.81 5.15 -12.25
N ASN A 266 -3.16 3.89 -12.00
CA ASN A 266 -3.42 3.36 -10.66
C ASN A 266 -2.13 2.81 -10.03
N GLY A 267 -1.12 3.68 -9.92
CA GLY A 267 0.13 3.33 -9.27
C GLY A 267 -0.12 2.84 -7.84
N ASN A 268 0.44 1.67 -7.53
CA ASN A 268 0.57 1.22 -6.15
C ASN A 268 1.34 2.29 -5.35
N GLY A 269 1.09 2.43 -4.04
CA GLY A 269 1.72 3.49 -3.23
C GLY A 269 3.21 3.25 -2.97
N PHE A 270 3.88 2.37 -3.75
CA PHE A 270 5.23 1.88 -3.48
C PHE A 270 6.25 3.01 -3.56
N LEU A 271 6.19 3.81 -4.62
CA LEU A 271 7.16 4.90 -4.82
C LEU A 271 7.05 5.97 -3.75
N GLU A 272 5.83 6.33 -3.37
CA GLU A 272 5.56 7.28 -2.31
C GLU A 272 6.08 6.74 -0.97
N ARG A 273 5.78 5.49 -0.62
CA ARG A 273 6.34 4.81 0.56
C ARG A 273 7.86 4.78 0.56
N PHE A 274 8.46 4.35 -0.55
CA PHE A 274 9.90 4.26 -0.68
C PHE A 274 10.55 5.64 -0.55
N SER A 275 9.93 6.68 -1.11
CA SER A 275 10.44 8.04 -1.04
C SER A 275 10.39 8.61 0.38
N VAL A 276 9.31 8.37 1.13
CA VAL A 276 9.22 8.87 2.51
C VAL A 276 10.07 8.09 3.51
N THR A 277 10.38 6.82 3.23
CA THR A 277 11.21 5.99 4.12
C THR A 277 12.70 6.09 3.77
N TYR A 278 13.06 6.07 2.49
CA TYR A 278 14.47 5.98 2.04
C TYR A 278 14.95 7.18 1.22
N GLY A 279 14.13 8.20 1.00
CA GLY A 279 14.50 9.35 0.16
C GLY A 279 15.70 10.16 0.66
N SER A 280 16.05 10.07 1.95
CA SER A 280 17.25 10.74 2.49
C SER A 280 18.57 10.04 2.16
N CYS A 281 18.55 8.73 1.87
CA CYS A 281 19.73 7.92 1.57
C CYS A 281 19.76 7.39 0.13
N CYS A 282 18.68 7.57 -0.63
CA CYS A 282 18.52 7.03 -1.98
C CYS A 282 18.02 8.10 -2.96
N SER A 283 18.71 8.22 -4.10
CA SER A 283 18.23 9.01 -5.23
C SER A 283 17.24 8.22 -6.07
N ILE A 284 16.00 8.70 -6.23
CA ILE A 284 14.90 7.95 -6.82
C ILE A 284 14.56 8.48 -8.22
N TYR A 285 14.59 7.61 -9.21
CA TYR A 285 14.28 7.88 -10.61
C TYR A 285 13.06 7.06 -11.06
N PRO A 286 11.85 7.63 -11.03
CA PRO A 286 10.68 7.01 -11.64
C PRO A 286 10.85 7.01 -13.16
N CYS A 287 10.75 5.84 -13.79
CA CYS A 287 11.03 5.62 -15.19
C CYS A 287 9.78 5.08 -15.91
N THR A 288 9.24 5.86 -16.84
CA THR A 288 8.15 5.42 -17.70
C THR A 288 8.66 4.57 -18.85
N LEU A 289 8.02 3.43 -19.04
CA LEU A 289 8.24 2.53 -20.17
C LEU A 289 7.22 2.83 -21.28
N SER A 290 7.72 3.01 -22.49
CA SER A 290 6.96 3.04 -23.74
C SER A 290 7.56 2.04 -24.71
N ASP A 291 6.82 1.66 -25.76
CA ASP A 291 7.24 0.64 -26.72
C ASP A 291 8.67 0.88 -27.24
N ASP A 292 9.03 2.15 -27.50
CA ASP A 292 10.31 2.50 -28.11
C ASP A 292 11.32 3.17 -27.16
N SER A 293 10.97 3.56 -25.94
CA SER A 293 11.92 4.25 -25.06
C SER A 293 11.59 4.18 -23.57
N ILE A 294 12.64 4.36 -22.75
CA ILE A 294 12.55 4.54 -21.31
C ILE A 294 12.95 5.99 -21.00
N HIS A 295 12.11 6.68 -20.24
CA HIS A 295 12.34 8.06 -19.84
C HIS A 295 12.12 8.23 -18.34
N ILE A 296 12.94 9.09 -17.71
CA ILE A 296 12.68 9.53 -16.34
C ILE A 296 11.47 10.46 -16.36
N ASP A 297 10.46 10.12 -15.57
CA ASP A 297 9.31 10.97 -15.35
C ASP A 297 9.67 12.11 -14.39
N LYS A 298 10.09 13.24 -14.96
CA LYS A 298 10.46 14.43 -14.21
C LYS A 298 9.29 15.05 -13.45
N LEU A 299 8.05 14.85 -13.87
CA LEU A 299 6.88 15.33 -13.12
C LEU A 299 6.76 14.51 -11.83
N ARG A 300 6.78 13.18 -11.95
CA ARG A 300 6.68 12.28 -10.80
C ARG A 300 7.86 12.41 -9.84
N GLU A 301 9.08 12.59 -10.35
CA GLU A 301 10.27 12.87 -9.52
C GLU A 301 10.08 14.14 -8.66
N ASN A 302 9.57 15.22 -9.27
CA ASN A 302 9.29 16.47 -8.56
C ASN A 302 8.16 16.32 -7.54
N GLU A 303 7.12 15.54 -7.84
CA GLU A 303 6.03 15.25 -6.90
C GLU A 303 6.53 14.50 -5.65
N LEU A 304 7.34 13.46 -5.86
CA LEU A 304 7.96 12.68 -4.78
C LEU A 304 8.90 13.57 -3.94
N GLY A 305 9.70 14.42 -4.56
CA GLY A 305 10.59 15.35 -3.85
C GLY A 305 9.86 16.37 -2.98
N ARG A 306 8.63 16.73 -3.34
CA ARG A 306 7.78 17.65 -2.55
C ARG A 306 6.96 16.94 -1.48
N LEU A 307 6.85 15.61 -1.52
CA LEU A 307 5.97 14.84 -0.63
C LEU A 307 6.33 15.07 0.84
N ILE A 308 7.61 14.91 1.22
CA ILE A 308 8.09 15.09 2.60
C ILE A 308 7.76 16.49 3.13
N LEU A 309 8.01 17.53 2.33
CA LEU A 309 7.71 18.91 2.72
C LEU A 309 6.20 19.17 2.87
N LYS A 310 5.38 18.64 1.95
CA LYS A 310 3.91 18.72 2.06
C LYS A 310 3.44 18.08 3.37
N ARG A 311 3.95 16.90 3.70
CA ARG A 311 3.60 16.19 4.94
C ARG A 311 4.04 16.96 6.19
N PHE A 312 5.26 17.49 6.20
CA PHE A 312 5.74 18.36 7.29
C PHE A 312 4.79 19.54 7.52
N ASN A 313 4.41 20.25 6.46
CA ASN A 313 3.48 21.38 6.56
C ASN A 313 2.10 20.96 7.09
N MET A 314 1.63 19.75 6.76
CA MET A 314 0.37 19.22 7.30
C MET A 314 0.47 18.95 8.81
N ILE A 315 1.60 18.45 9.31
CA ILE A 315 1.80 18.24 10.75
C ILE A 315 1.82 19.57 11.50
N GLU A 316 2.57 20.55 10.99
CA GLU A 316 2.63 21.89 11.61
C GLU A 316 1.25 22.56 11.59
N SER A 317 0.51 22.42 10.50
CA SER A 317 -0.88 22.89 10.42
C SER A 317 -1.77 22.18 11.44
N ALA A 318 -1.61 20.86 11.63
CA ALA A 318 -2.37 20.09 12.61
C ALA A 318 -2.10 20.54 14.05
N LYS A 319 -0.86 20.90 14.39
CA LYS A 319 -0.50 21.40 15.74
C LYS A 319 -1.29 22.66 16.12
N LEU A 320 -1.66 23.49 15.15
CA LEU A 320 -2.45 24.70 15.35
C LEU A 320 -3.97 24.44 15.52
N MET A 321 -4.45 23.22 15.28
CA MET A 321 -5.87 22.86 15.33
C MET A 321 -6.32 22.38 16.72
N SER A 322 -7.64 22.25 16.88
CA SER A 322 -8.26 21.78 18.12
C SER A 322 -7.81 20.37 18.54
N SER A 323 -7.72 20.13 19.85
CA SER A 323 -7.18 18.90 20.44
C SER A 323 -8.10 17.66 20.35
N ARG A 324 -9.14 17.68 19.51
CA ARG A 324 -10.04 16.54 19.29
C ARG A 324 -9.63 15.78 18.02
N VAL A 325 -9.21 14.54 18.19
CA VAL A 325 -8.60 13.73 17.13
C VAL A 325 -9.47 12.51 16.81
N GLY A 326 -9.59 12.17 15.52
CA GLY A 326 -10.20 10.92 15.07
C GLY A 326 -9.15 9.83 14.87
N LEU A 327 -9.23 8.73 15.61
CA LEU A 327 -8.38 7.55 15.38
C LEU A 327 -9.10 6.63 14.38
N ILE A 328 -8.67 6.66 13.13
CA ILE A 328 -9.24 5.85 12.05
C ILE A 328 -8.59 4.47 12.07
N ILE A 329 -9.43 3.44 12.13
CA ILE A 329 -9.03 2.05 11.95
C ILE A 329 -9.74 1.44 10.76
N THR A 330 -9.03 0.60 10.01
CA THR A 330 -9.61 -0.18 8.91
C THR A 330 -10.08 -1.54 9.41
N PRO A 331 -11.10 -2.18 8.80
CA PRO A 331 -11.60 -3.48 9.24
C PRO A 331 -10.54 -4.59 9.26
N ASN A 332 -9.49 -4.44 8.44
CA ASN A 332 -8.40 -5.40 8.30
C ASN A 332 -7.26 -5.17 9.30
N MET A 333 -7.58 -4.91 10.57
CA MET A 333 -6.57 -4.58 11.59
C MET A 333 -5.63 -5.75 11.85
N SER A 334 -4.33 -5.47 11.82
CA SER A 334 -3.32 -6.40 12.33
C SER A 334 -3.22 -6.36 13.86
N SER A 335 -2.62 -7.40 14.45
CA SER A 335 -2.23 -7.40 15.88
C SER A 335 -1.40 -6.17 16.25
N ASN A 336 -0.51 -5.74 15.37
CA ASN A 336 0.32 -4.56 15.54
C ASN A 336 -0.48 -3.26 15.43
N THR A 337 -1.41 -3.16 14.48
CA THR A 337 -2.36 -2.03 14.38
C THR A 337 -3.18 -1.90 15.68
N TRP A 338 -3.57 -3.02 16.28
CA TRP A 338 -4.30 -3.05 17.55
C TRP A 338 -3.46 -2.60 18.75
N LYS A 339 -2.19 -3.04 18.82
CA LYS A 339 -1.23 -2.53 19.83
C LYS A 339 -1.06 -1.02 19.72
N MET A 340 -0.92 -0.50 18.50
CA MET A 340 -0.80 0.93 18.25
C MET A 340 -2.05 1.71 18.69
N LEU A 341 -3.26 1.20 18.37
CA LEU A 341 -4.51 1.80 18.84
C LEU A 341 -4.57 1.84 20.38
N LYS A 342 -4.18 0.75 21.07
CA LYS A 342 -4.14 0.72 22.54
C LYS A 342 -3.18 1.77 23.10
N LYS A 343 -2.00 1.91 22.50
CA LYS A 343 -1.01 2.96 22.85
C LYS A 343 -1.61 4.36 22.67
N TYR A 344 -2.24 4.65 21.54
CA TYR A 344 -2.81 5.98 21.30
C TYR A 344 -4.03 6.30 22.18
N LYS A 345 -4.79 5.30 22.61
CA LYS A 345 -5.89 5.48 23.59
C LYS A 345 -5.41 5.85 25.00
N SER A 346 -4.20 5.45 25.39
CA SER A 346 -3.65 5.78 26.71
C SER A 346 -3.03 7.18 26.76
N ILE A 347 -2.70 7.76 25.60
CA ILE A 347 -2.15 9.11 25.50
C ILE A 347 -3.29 10.13 25.54
N ARG A 348 -3.29 10.98 26.58
CA ARG A 348 -4.30 12.01 26.82
C ARG A 348 -3.78 13.43 26.73
N THR A 349 -2.48 13.59 26.53
CA THR A 349 -1.83 14.89 26.51
C THR A 349 -0.92 15.02 25.31
N ARG A 350 -0.96 16.20 24.69
CA ARG A 350 0.02 16.65 23.70
C ARG A 350 1.07 17.49 24.43
N ARG A 351 2.35 17.28 24.10
CA ARG A 351 3.40 18.22 24.52
C ARG A 351 3.73 19.11 23.34
N ASP A 352 3.63 20.42 23.53
CA ASP A 352 4.27 21.35 22.61
C ASP A 352 5.71 21.58 23.09
N LYS A 353 6.69 21.43 22.19
CA LYS A 353 8.11 21.63 22.54
C LYS A 353 8.41 23.10 22.84
N TYR A 354 7.58 24.03 22.33
CA TYR A 354 7.76 25.48 22.49
C TYR A 354 6.92 26.08 23.61
N TYR A 355 5.88 25.38 24.10
CA TYR A 355 5.02 25.87 25.17
C TYR A 355 5.06 24.91 26.36
N ILE A 356 5.20 25.46 27.57
CA ILE A 356 5.16 24.72 28.85
C ILE A 356 3.77 24.06 29.08
N ASN A 357 2.77 24.42 28.28
CA ASN A 357 1.40 23.95 28.41
C ASN A 357 1.20 22.60 27.73
N THR A 358 0.50 21.69 28.43
CA THR A 358 0.03 20.42 27.89
C THR A 358 -1.42 20.56 27.46
N ASP A 359 -1.70 20.28 26.18
CA ASP A 359 -3.08 20.25 25.69
C ASP A 359 -3.69 18.88 26.00
N THR A 360 -4.90 18.87 26.54
CA THR A 360 -5.66 17.62 26.71
C THR A 360 -6.22 17.19 25.36
N ILE A 361 -5.92 15.96 24.96
CA ILE A 361 -6.44 15.38 23.73
C ILE A 361 -7.68 14.54 24.04
N GLU A 362 -8.75 14.87 23.33
CA GLU A 362 -9.91 14.00 23.20
C GLU A 362 -9.78 13.15 21.94
N TYR A 363 -10.11 11.86 22.02
CA TYR A 363 -10.11 10.99 20.85
C TYR A 363 -11.50 10.42 20.58
N LEU A 364 -11.76 10.16 19.29
CA LEU A 364 -12.87 9.32 18.84
C LEU A 364 -12.29 8.19 17.98
N VAL A 365 -12.60 6.94 18.31
CA VAL A 365 -12.22 5.81 17.45
C VAL A 365 -13.27 5.63 16.38
N ILE A 366 -12.84 5.58 15.12
CA ILE A 366 -13.71 5.48 13.96
C ILE A 366 -13.26 4.29 13.12
N ALA A 367 -14.10 3.27 13.06
CA ALA A 367 -13.88 2.13 12.18
C ALA A 367 -14.53 2.39 10.82
N MET A 368 -13.73 2.49 9.76
CA MET A 368 -14.24 2.64 8.39
C MET A 368 -13.28 2.08 7.35
N SER A 369 -13.83 1.56 6.25
CA SER A 369 -13.10 1.28 5.01
C SER A 369 -13.35 2.38 3.98
N GLY A 370 -12.48 2.52 2.97
CA GLY A 370 -12.69 3.46 1.87
C GLY A 370 -12.76 4.91 2.33
N ILE A 371 -11.67 5.42 2.93
CA ILE A 371 -11.62 6.76 3.53
C ILE A 371 -11.78 7.82 2.45
N ASN A 372 -12.79 8.68 2.59
CA ASN A 372 -13.02 9.78 1.68
C ASN A 372 -13.52 11.05 2.41
N GLU A 373 -13.45 12.19 1.71
CA GLU A 373 -13.87 13.48 2.26
C GLU A 373 -15.31 13.44 2.80
N VAL A 374 -16.23 12.81 2.08
CA VAL A 374 -17.65 12.69 2.47
C VAL A 374 -17.82 11.95 3.80
N LYS A 375 -17.10 10.84 4.00
CA LYS A 375 -17.14 10.06 5.24
C LYS A 375 -16.54 10.83 6.41
N LEU A 376 -15.46 11.57 6.18
CA LEU A 376 -14.82 12.37 7.22
C LEU A 376 -15.62 13.64 7.55
N GLY A 377 -16.34 14.21 6.57
CA GLY A 377 -17.24 15.36 6.75
C GLY A 377 -18.39 15.11 7.74
N ASN A 378 -18.72 13.83 7.99
CA ASN A 378 -19.67 13.46 9.04
C ASN A 378 -19.16 13.79 10.45
N PHE A 379 -17.87 14.05 10.64
CA PHE A 379 -17.25 14.38 11.93
C PHE A 379 -16.75 15.85 11.97
N PRO A 380 -17.63 16.86 11.89
CA PRO A 380 -17.23 18.27 11.75
C PRO A 380 -16.47 18.83 12.96
N ARG A 381 -16.52 18.16 14.11
CA ARG A 381 -15.76 18.52 15.32
C ARG A 381 -14.33 17.96 15.33
N ILE A 382 -13.95 17.15 14.34
CA ILE A 382 -12.64 16.53 14.24
C ILE A 382 -11.93 17.13 13.03
N GLN A 383 -10.85 17.86 13.29
CA GLN A 383 -10.05 18.50 12.24
C GLN A 383 -8.81 17.68 11.89
N VAL A 384 -8.34 16.86 12.83
CA VAL A 384 -7.15 16.03 12.70
C VAL A 384 -7.54 14.56 12.90
N PHE A 385 -7.16 13.72 11.96
CA PHE A 385 -7.33 12.28 12.01
C PHE A 385 -5.97 11.59 12.04
N CYS A 386 -5.84 10.52 12.82
CA CYS A 386 -4.74 9.59 12.75
C CYS A 386 -5.23 8.31 12.07
N TYR A 387 -4.68 8.01 10.90
CA TYR A 387 -4.90 6.79 10.16
C TYR A 387 -3.98 5.68 10.68
N ILE A 388 -4.59 4.68 11.31
CA ILE A 388 -3.90 3.51 11.86
C ILE A 388 -4.15 2.32 10.92
N GLY A 389 -3.26 2.15 9.94
CA GLY A 389 -3.34 1.08 8.97
C GLY A 389 -2.19 1.09 7.97
N CYS A 390 -2.44 0.50 6.80
CA CYS A 390 -1.41 0.33 5.77
C CYS A 390 -0.94 1.63 5.13
N LEU A 391 0.36 1.90 5.20
CA LEU A 391 0.98 3.05 4.53
C LEU A 391 0.81 2.99 3.01
N GLU A 392 0.72 1.79 2.42
CA GLU A 392 0.51 1.66 0.98
C GLU A 392 -0.80 2.30 0.56
N TYR A 393 -1.88 1.92 1.24
CA TYR A 393 -3.19 2.51 1.01
C TYR A 393 -3.23 3.99 1.33
N PHE A 394 -2.54 4.40 2.40
CA PHE A 394 -2.48 5.79 2.77
C PHE A 394 -1.93 6.63 1.62
N PHE A 395 -0.79 6.23 1.03
CA PHE A 395 -0.22 6.98 -0.08
C PHE A 395 -0.91 6.76 -1.42
N SER A 396 -1.42 5.56 -1.71
CA SER A 396 -2.04 5.26 -3.00
C SER A 396 -3.45 5.81 -3.14
N CYS A 397 -4.22 5.85 -2.06
CA CYS A 397 -5.65 6.20 -2.10
C CYS A 397 -5.93 7.42 -1.22
N VAL A 398 -5.49 7.39 0.05
CA VAL A 398 -5.82 8.46 1.00
C VAL A 398 -5.09 9.77 0.69
N LEU A 399 -3.94 9.75 0.03
CA LEU A 399 -3.21 10.97 -0.32
C LEU A 399 -3.50 11.45 -1.74
N LYS A 400 -3.71 10.54 -2.70
CA LYS A 400 -3.97 10.88 -4.12
C LYS A 400 -5.38 11.39 -4.37
N GLU A 401 -6.39 10.84 -3.69
CA GLU A 401 -7.78 11.29 -3.83
C GLU A 401 -8.02 12.62 -3.11
N HIS A 402 -7.11 13.00 -2.23
CA HIS A 402 -7.31 14.02 -1.23
C HIS A 402 -6.17 15.04 -1.28
N ASP A 403 -6.29 16.04 -2.17
CA ASP A 403 -5.62 17.34 -1.97
C ASP A 403 -6.28 18.11 -0.79
N ILE A 404 -6.70 17.35 0.23
CA ILE A 404 -7.52 17.78 1.34
C ILE A 404 -6.67 18.67 2.21
N ARG A 405 -6.97 19.96 2.14
CA ARG A 405 -6.50 20.92 3.13
C ARG A 405 -7.13 20.64 4.49
N HIS A 406 -8.39 20.18 4.52
CA HIS A 406 -9.14 19.86 5.75
C HIS A 406 -10.23 18.80 5.50
N PRO A 407 -10.35 17.74 6.33
CA PRO A 407 -9.59 17.51 7.56
C PRO A 407 -8.21 16.88 7.31
N ILE A 408 -7.24 17.17 8.19
CA ILE A 408 -5.87 16.67 8.08
C ILE A 408 -5.83 15.20 8.49
N ILE A 409 -5.26 14.34 7.64
CA ILE A 409 -5.05 12.93 7.96
C ILE A 409 -3.55 12.67 8.12
N LEU A 410 -3.16 12.22 9.30
CA LEU A 410 -1.81 11.84 9.71
C LEU A 410 -1.68 10.32 9.74
N THR A 411 -0.54 9.80 9.34
CA THR A 411 -0.10 8.44 9.62
C THR A 411 0.28 8.29 11.10
N CYS A 412 0.47 7.05 11.58
CA CYS A 412 0.95 6.78 12.93
C CYS A 412 2.27 7.52 13.25
N PHE A 413 3.24 7.50 12.34
CA PHE A 413 4.53 8.17 12.51
C PHE A 413 4.37 9.68 12.73
N GLU A 414 3.57 10.31 11.88
CA GLU A 414 3.31 11.75 11.94
C GLU A 414 2.45 12.12 13.15
N TYR A 415 1.56 11.24 13.57
CA TYR A 415 0.77 11.43 14.78
C TYR A 415 1.65 11.44 16.04
N GLU A 416 2.69 10.59 16.13
CA GLU A 416 3.65 10.69 17.24
C GLU A 416 4.41 12.02 17.27
N ILE A 417 4.67 12.62 16.10
CA ILE A 417 5.30 13.93 15.98
C ILE A 417 4.33 15.05 16.38
N TYR A 418 3.07 14.94 15.93
CA TYR A 418 1.98 15.80 16.36
C TYR A 418 1.78 15.77 17.89
N LEU A 419 1.92 14.60 18.52
CA LEU A 419 1.82 14.43 19.97
C LEU A 419 3.02 14.99 20.76
N GLY A 420 4.14 15.29 20.09
CA GLY A 420 5.41 15.67 20.72
C GLY A 420 6.13 14.49 21.39
N ILE A 421 5.81 13.25 20.98
CA ILE A 421 6.48 12.02 21.45
C ILE A 421 7.75 11.77 20.64
N ARG A 422 7.69 12.10 19.34
CA ARG A 422 8.76 11.90 18.38
C ARG A 422 9.14 13.22 17.73
N GLU A 423 10.42 13.39 17.42
CA GLU A 423 10.87 14.51 16.59
C GLU A 423 10.67 14.22 15.11
N TRP A 424 10.48 15.27 14.32
CA TRP A 424 10.42 15.11 12.87
C TRP A 424 11.72 14.52 12.33
N SER A 425 11.60 13.47 11.52
CA SER A 425 12.69 12.92 10.74
C SER A 425 12.25 12.71 9.29
N THR A 426 13.21 12.64 8.39
CA THR A 426 12.97 12.35 6.97
C THR A 426 12.75 10.87 6.68
N VAL A 427 12.71 10.01 7.71
CA VAL A 427 12.61 8.56 7.59
C VAL A 427 11.30 8.12 8.23
N TYR A 428 10.29 7.87 7.39
CA TYR A 428 9.00 7.36 7.85
C TYR A 428 9.12 5.91 8.28
N LEU A 429 8.60 5.63 9.47
CA LEU A 429 8.52 4.29 10.03
C LEU A 429 7.12 3.71 9.81
N ASP A 430 7.04 2.45 9.38
CA ASP A 430 5.78 1.69 9.41
C ASP A 430 5.41 1.35 10.87
N ILE A 431 4.13 1.04 11.11
CA ILE A 431 3.59 0.55 12.38
C ILE A 431 4.45 -0.58 12.95
N ASP A 432 4.84 -1.54 12.11
CA ASP A 432 5.66 -2.68 12.54
C ASP A 432 7.04 -2.21 13.04
N GLU A 433 7.67 -1.26 12.36
CA GLU A 433 8.96 -0.67 12.77
C GLU A 433 8.82 0.23 14.01
N MET A 434 7.73 0.99 14.11
CA MET A 434 7.43 1.83 15.26
C MET A 434 7.25 1.02 16.54
N ILE A 435 6.62 -0.16 16.45
CA ILE A 435 6.43 -1.07 17.60
C ILE A 435 7.76 -1.74 17.98
N CYS A 436 8.56 -2.16 17.01
CA CYS A 436 9.89 -2.72 17.28
C CYS A 436 10.84 -1.70 17.92
N ASN A 437 10.71 -0.41 17.57
CA ASN A 437 11.58 0.67 18.05
C ASN A 437 11.12 1.35 19.35
N GLU A 438 10.19 0.77 20.11
CA GLU A 438 9.69 1.34 21.38
C GLU A 438 10.78 1.57 22.44
N HIS A 439 11.99 1.03 22.24
CA HIS A 439 13.15 1.23 23.12
C HIS A 439 14.12 2.35 22.71
N CYS A 440 13.94 3.00 21.54
CA CYS A 440 14.88 4.02 21.06
C CYS A 440 14.26 5.42 21.17
N THR A 441 14.15 5.93 22.39
CA THR A 441 13.67 7.30 22.70
C THR A 441 14.76 8.36 22.63
N GLN A 442 15.91 8.09 22.02
CA GLN A 442 17.01 9.05 21.88
C GLN A 442 17.48 9.09 20.42
N PHE A 443 16.92 10.03 19.66
CA PHE A 443 17.58 10.51 18.45
C PHE A 443 18.49 11.70 18.85
N PRO A 444 19.69 11.83 18.26
CA PRO A 444 20.65 12.85 18.65
C PRO A 444 20.10 14.26 18.36
N ASP A 445 20.17 15.14 19.37
CA ASP A 445 19.72 16.55 19.41
C ASP A 445 20.31 17.47 18.31
N THR A 446 21.04 16.95 17.34
CA THR A 446 21.91 17.74 16.45
C THR A 446 21.30 18.15 15.12
N LEU A 447 20.06 17.76 14.78
CA LEU A 447 19.40 18.18 13.52
C LEU A 447 18.49 19.42 13.63
N CYS A 448 18.28 20.00 14.81
CA CYS A 448 17.43 21.19 14.99
C CYS A 448 18.00 22.52 14.46
N LYS A 449 19.11 22.54 13.71
CA LYS A 449 19.79 23.79 13.33
C LYS A 449 19.59 24.28 11.89
N PHE A 450 18.80 23.60 11.05
CA PHE A 450 18.73 23.93 9.61
C PHE A 450 17.43 24.58 9.11
N THR A 451 16.52 25.05 9.96
CA THR A 451 15.25 25.64 9.47
C THR A 451 14.77 26.92 10.17
N THR A 452 15.62 27.64 10.92
CA THR A 452 15.20 28.88 11.60
C THR A 452 15.30 30.17 10.76
N GLU A 453 15.65 30.10 9.48
CA GLU A 453 15.66 31.28 8.62
C GLU A 453 14.65 31.08 7.48
N ILE A 454 13.69 32.00 7.37
CA ILE A 454 12.57 32.06 6.42
C ILE A 454 11.28 31.38 6.92
N VAL A 455 10.56 32.02 7.85
CA VAL A 455 9.15 32.44 7.66
C VAL A 455 8.90 33.66 8.55
N ASP A 456 8.81 34.83 7.93
CA ASP A 456 8.32 36.04 8.56
C ASP A 456 6.84 35.89 8.95
N LYS A 457 6.55 36.32 10.19
CA LYS A 457 5.27 36.57 10.88
C LYS A 457 3.98 36.44 10.05
N PRO A 458 2.99 35.64 10.53
CA PRO A 458 1.59 35.94 10.31
C PRO A 458 1.00 36.63 11.55
N ASN A 459 0.47 37.84 11.33
CA ASN A 459 -0.36 38.55 12.29
C ASN A 459 -1.50 37.64 12.79
N GLY A 460 -1.63 37.53 14.11
CA GLY A 460 -2.76 36.87 14.75
C GLY A 460 -4.03 37.71 14.60
N SER A 461 -5.06 37.10 14.03
CA SER A 461 -6.46 37.33 14.40
C SER A 461 -7.35 36.23 13.80
N LEU A 462 -8.10 35.55 14.68
CA LEU A 462 -9.26 34.68 14.45
C LEU A 462 -9.70 34.49 12.98
N ALA A 463 -9.56 33.26 12.46
CA ALA A 463 -10.16 32.82 11.20
C ALA A 463 -11.35 31.85 11.37
N ASN A 464 -12.06 31.90 12.51
CA ASN A 464 -13.31 31.15 12.70
C ASN A 464 -14.56 31.85 12.13
N SER A 465 -14.45 33.10 11.67
CA SER A 465 -15.59 33.86 11.12
C SER A 465 -15.85 33.61 9.64
N ASN A 466 -14.82 33.27 8.86
CA ASN A 466 -14.89 33.35 7.40
C ASN A 466 -15.55 32.14 6.71
N ILE A 467 -15.78 31.04 7.43
CA ILE A 467 -16.46 29.85 6.89
C ILE A 467 -17.99 29.99 7.02
N LEU A 468 -18.47 30.57 8.13
CA LEU A 468 -19.90 30.76 8.39
C LEU A 468 -20.55 31.88 7.55
N GLU A 469 -19.75 32.83 7.04
CA GLU A 469 -20.23 33.91 6.17
C GLU A 469 -20.35 33.50 4.69
N LYS A 470 -19.68 32.41 4.30
CA LYS A 470 -19.70 31.90 2.91
C LYS A 470 -20.73 30.79 2.66
N MET A 471 -21.36 30.29 3.72
CA MET A 471 -22.44 29.29 3.61
C MET A 471 -23.76 29.97 3.27
N ASP A 472 -24.57 29.33 2.43
CA ASP A 472 -25.91 29.82 2.16
C ASP A 472 -26.77 29.79 3.45
N PRO A 473 -27.80 30.65 3.55
CA PRO A 473 -28.61 30.77 4.77
C PRO A 473 -29.27 29.47 5.22
N ALA A 474 -29.62 28.58 4.27
CA ALA A 474 -30.26 27.31 4.58
C ALA A 474 -29.26 26.32 5.19
N THR A 475 -28.05 26.22 4.63
CA THR A 475 -26.94 25.43 5.19
C THR A 475 -26.53 25.95 6.57
N LYS A 476 -26.53 27.27 6.78
CA LYS A 476 -26.21 27.88 8.08
C LYS A 476 -27.25 27.54 9.16
N LEU A 477 -28.53 27.56 8.79
CA LEU A 477 -29.64 27.16 9.67
C LEU A 477 -29.59 25.66 9.99
N LEU A 478 -29.36 24.82 8.98
CA LEU A 478 -29.14 23.37 9.14
C LEU A 478 -27.97 23.07 10.08
N TYR A 479 -26.82 23.71 9.88
CA TYR A 479 -25.64 23.54 10.72
C TYR A 479 -25.94 23.93 12.18
N SER A 480 -26.62 25.06 12.40
CA SER A 480 -27.00 25.50 13.76
C SER A 480 -28.01 24.57 14.44
N THR A 481 -28.92 23.98 13.67
CA THR A 481 -29.96 23.06 14.17
C THR A 481 -29.38 21.68 14.47
N LEU A 482 -28.44 21.21 13.64
CA LEU A 482 -27.68 19.97 13.86
C LEU A 482 -26.75 20.08 15.05
N VAL A 483 -26.09 21.22 15.25
CA VAL A 483 -25.20 21.46 16.39
C VAL A 483 -26.00 21.53 17.69
N SER A 484 -27.16 22.18 17.71
CA SER A 484 -28.00 22.31 18.91
C SER A 484 -28.63 20.98 19.35
N LYS A 485 -29.20 20.19 18.42
CA LYS A 485 -29.73 18.84 18.74
C LYS A 485 -28.65 17.83 19.17
N ARG A 486 -27.40 18.00 18.73
CA ARG A 486 -26.28 17.09 19.06
C ARG A 486 -25.64 17.32 20.44
N LEU A 487 -25.90 18.46 21.08
CA LEU A 487 -25.33 18.79 22.40
C LEU A 487 -26.04 18.05 23.54
N GLU A 488 -27.26 17.56 23.33
CA GLU A 488 -28.08 17.04 24.44
C GLU A 488 -27.75 15.59 24.84
N ASN A 489 -27.18 14.76 23.96
CA ASN A 489 -27.10 13.30 24.22
C ASN A 489 -25.79 12.59 23.82
N ASP A 490 -24.71 13.30 23.44
CA ASP A 490 -23.37 12.73 23.14
C ASP A 490 -23.36 11.44 22.28
N SER A 491 -24.38 11.25 21.45
CA SER A 491 -24.62 10.07 20.61
C SER A 491 -24.62 10.50 19.15
N PHE A 492 -23.82 9.81 18.34
CA PHE A 492 -23.66 10.10 16.92
C PHE A 492 -24.74 9.36 16.12
N TYR A 493 -25.78 10.08 15.71
CA TYR A 493 -26.72 9.60 14.70
C TYR A 493 -26.29 10.10 13.33
N GLY A 494 -26.37 9.24 12.30
CA GLY A 494 -26.12 9.63 10.92
C GLY A 494 -27.07 10.75 10.45
N LEU A 495 -26.84 11.29 9.26
CA LEU A 495 -27.80 12.19 8.61
C LEU A 495 -29.18 11.50 8.57
N ASP A 496 -30.23 12.22 8.95
CA ASP A 496 -31.59 11.73 8.77
C ASP A 496 -31.81 11.57 7.26
N PRO A 497 -32.06 10.36 6.74
CA PRO A 497 -32.30 10.16 5.32
C PRO A 497 -33.51 10.94 4.80
N SER A 498 -34.31 11.53 5.69
CA SER A 498 -35.46 12.40 5.37
C SER A 498 -35.08 13.86 5.06
N ASP A 499 -33.88 14.31 5.44
CA ASP A 499 -33.46 15.70 5.28
C ASP A 499 -33.21 16.03 3.79
N GLY A 500 -33.92 17.05 3.27
CA GLY A 500 -33.81 17.49 1.87
C GLY A 500 -34.73 16.74 0.89
N ILE A 501 -35.65 15.92 1.39
CA ILE A 501 -36.62 15.19 0.58
C ILE A 501 -38.00 15.85 0.69
N ASP A 502 -38.46 16.53 -0.38
CA ASP A 502 -39.80 17.11 -0.44
C ASP A 502 -40.93 16.05 -0.53
N VAL A 503 -40.58 14.82 -0.95
CA VAL A 503 -41.51 13.71 -1.14
C VAL A 503 -40.90 12.42 -0.60
N ILE A 504 -41.43 11.90 0.51
CA ILE A 504 -41.02 10.62 1.08
C ILE A 504 -41.05 9.56 -0.03
N PRO A 505 -39.91 8.99 -0.45
CA PRO A 505 -39.89 7.99 -1.50
C PRO A 505 -40.73 6.80 -1.05
N ARG A 506 -41.68 6.37 -1.87
CA ARG A 506 -42.38 5.10 -1.64
C ARG A 506 -41.33 4.01 -1.61
N ILE A 507 -41.16 3.39 -0.45
CA ILE A 507 -40.36 2.17 -0.31
C ILE A 507 -41.07 1.11 -1.14
N LEU A 508 -40.57 0.87 -2.34
CA LEU A 508 -40.98 -0.24 -3.17
C LEU A 508 -40.25 -1.47 -2.65
N VAL A 509 -40.99 -2.57 -2.46
CA VAL A 509 -40.39 -3.85 -2.12
C VAL A 509 -39.44 -4.22 -3.26
N GLY A 510 -38.15 -4.34 -2.93
CA GLY A 510 -37.12 -4.73 -3.89
C GLY A 510 -37.29 -6.16 -4.39
N HIS A 511 -36.53 -6.53 -5.41
CA HIS A 511 -36.55 -7.88 -5.95
C HIS A 511 -36.00 -8.87 -4.92
N SER A 512 -36.78 -9.90 -4.60
CA SER A 512 -36.36 -10.98 -3.70
C SER A 512 -35.96 -12.22 -4.51
N GLY A 513 -34.80 -12.81 -4.20
CA GLY A 513 -34.28 -13.99 -4.89
C GLY A 513 -32.86 -14.34 -4.45
N ILE A 514 -32.32 -15.43 -4.97
CA ILE A 514 -30.89 -15.75 -4.86
C ILE A 514 -30.19 -14.95 -5.96
N ALA A 515 -28.95 -14.51 -5.76
CA ALA A 515 -28.22 -13.69 -6.75
C ALA A 515 -28.11 -14.32 -8.16
N SER A 516 -28.43 -15.61 -8.29
CA SER A 516 -28.52 -16.32 -9.57
C SER A 516 -29.87 -16.17 -10.29
N MET A 517 -30.97 -15.78 -9.62
CA MET A 517 -32.31 -15.63 -10.22
C MET A 517 -33.33 -14.96 -9.26
N TYR A 518 -34.11 -14.00 -9.74
CA TYR A 518 -35.16 -13.34 -8.94
C TYR A 518 -36.52 -14.01 -9.09
N ALA A 519 -37.33 -14.00 -8.02
CA ALA A 519 -38.64 -14.67 -8.01
C ALA A 519 -39.63 -14.12 -9.05
N GLN A 520 -39.46 -12.88 -9.49
CA GLN A 520 -40.33 -12.21 -10.47
C GLN A 520 -40.03 -12.62 -11.93
N GLU A 521 -38.86 -13.21 -12.19
CA GLU A 521 -38.46 -13.68 -13.53
C GLU A 521 -39.08 -15.07 -13.86
N LEU A 522 -39.67 -15.75 -12.86
CA LEU A 522 -40.39 -17.02 -13.03
C LEU A 522 -41.72 -16.88 -13.79
N ASN A 523 -42.34 -15.69 -13.78
CA ASN A 523 -43.62 -15.45 -14.43
C ASN A 523 -43.49 -14.98 -15.89
N SER A 524 -42.26 -14.84 -16.39
CA SER A 524 -41.93 -14.39 -17.75
C SER A 524 -41.35 -15.51 -18.63
N LEU A 525 -41.40 -16.76 -18.17
CA LEU A 525 -41.02 -17.96 -18.93
C LEU A 525 -42.24 -18.75 -19.42
#